data_AF-A0A2H0C5G1-F1
#
_entry.id   AF-A0A2H0C5G1-F1
#
_cell.length_a   1.000
_cell.length_b   1.000
_cell.length_c   1.000
_cell.angle_alpha   90.00
_cell.angle_beta   90.00
_cell.angle_gamma   90.00
#
_symmetry.space_group_name_H-M   'P 1'
#
loop_
_entity.id
_entity.type
_entity.pdbx_description
1 polymer ?
#
loop_
_entity_poly.entity_id
_entity_poly.type
_entity_poly.pdbx_seq_one_letter_code
_entity_poly.pdbx_strand_id
1 'polypeptide(L)' 'MRKFLSTLTLLSIILLAGCASNVPLTEEEQAAQYDMTLERYREEKQAAARMGMSWDEHVVMLRMRGEVK' A
#
# COMPACT_ATOMS: atom_id res chain seq x y z
N MET A 1 -4.95 -44.01 -2.77
CA MET A 1 -3.92 -42.94 -2.69
C MET A 1 -4.04 -41.85 -3.77
N ARG A 2 -4.71 -42.07 -4.91
CA ARG A 2 -4.89 -41.05 -5.98
C ARG A 2 -5.59 -39.75 -5.55
N LYS A 3 -6.52 -39.81 -4.58
CA LYS A 3 -7.33 -38.65 -4.13
C LYS A 3 -6.55 -37.64 -3.28
N PHE A 4 -5.53 -38.09 -2.53
CA PHE A 4 -4.67 -37.23 -1.70
C PHE A 4 -3.62 -36.48 -2.52
N LEU A 5 -3.28 -36.99 -3.71
CA LEU A 5 -2.31 -36.36 -4.60
C LEU A 5 -2.88 -35.08 -5.22
N SER A 6 -4.19 -35.02 -5.49
CA SER A 6 -4.87 -33.83 -6.04
C SER A 6 -5.04 -32.69 -5.05
N THR A 7 -5.21 -32.98 -3.75
CA THR A 7 -5.36 -31.92 -2.73
C THR A 7 -4.02 -31.25 -2.42
N LEU A 8 -2.92 -31.99 -2.53
CA LEU A 8 -1.58 -31.47 -2.26
C LEU A 8 -1.07 -30.54 -3.38
N THR A 9 -1.43 -30.81 -4.63
CA THR A 9 -1.09 -29.95 -5.78
C THR A 9 -1.91 -28.66 -5.82
N LEU A 10 -3.15 -28.66 -5.33
CA LEU A 10 -3.93 -27.42 -5.22
C LEU A 10 -3.38 -26.48 -4.15
N LEU A 11 -2.93 -27.04 -3.02
CA LEU A 11 -2.37 -26.25 -1.91
C LEU A 11 -1.05 -25.55 -2.32
N SER A 12 -0.22 -26.21 -3.13
CA SER A 12 1.06 -25.64 -3.56
C SER A 12 0.91 -24.41 -4.47
N ILE A 13 -0.18 -24.32 -5.25
CA ILE A 13 -0.42 -23.18 -6.15
C ILE A 13 -0.81 -21.93 -5.34
N ILE A 14 -1.58 -22.10 -4.26
CA ILE A 14 -2.01 -20.99 -3.39
C ILE A 14 -0.82 -20.44 -2.59
N LEU A 15 0.07 -21.32 -2.14
CA LEU A 15 1.29 -20.94 -1.42
C LEU A 15 2.29 -20.17 -2.29
N LEU A 16 2.34 -20.44 -3.60
CA LEU A 16 3.22 -19.69 -4.53
C LEU A 16 2.69 -18.29 -4.88
N ALA A 17 1.37 -18.06 -4.81
CA ALA A 17 0.79 -16.74 -5.08
C ALA A 17 1.13 -15.68 -4.00
N GLY A 18 1.53 -16.12 -2.79
CA GLY A 18 1.97 -15.24 -1.71
C GLY A 18 3.41 -14.72 -1.84
N CYS A 19 4.19 -15.25 -2.79
CA CYS A 19 5.58 -14.84 -3.06
C CYS A 19 5.71 -13.89 -4.25
N ALA A 20 4.61 -13.33 -4.76
CA ALA A 20 4.69 -12.15 -5.63
C ALA A 20 5.27 -11.00 -4.77
N SER A 21 6.56 -10.74 -4.94
CA SER A 21 7.32 -9.75 -4.18
C SER A 21 6.72 -8.36 -4.38
N ASN A 22 5.77 -7.99 -3.51
CA ASN A 22 5.37 -6.61 -3.32
C ASN A 22 6.53 -5.92 -2.60
N VAL A 23 7.54 -5.52 -3.38
CA VAL A 23 8.59 -4.62 -2.90
C VAL A 23 7.87 -3.40 -2.33
N PRO A 24 8.11 -3.01 -1.07
CA PRO A 24 7.50 -1.82 -0.52
C PRO A 24 7.91 -0.63 -1.39
N LEU A 25 6.93 0.15 -1.82
CA LEU A 25 7.15 1.31 -2.67
C LEU A 25 8.10 2.30 -1.99
N THR A 26 8.96 2.96 -2.77
CA THR A 26 9.78 4.05 -2.26
C THR A 26 8.91 5.27 -1.91
N GLU A 27 9.45 6.24 -1.15
CA GLU A 27 8.68 7.46 -0.85
C GLU A 27 8.36 8.27 -2.12
N GLU A 28 9.24 8.23 -3.13
CA GLU A 28 9.00 8.85 -4.43
C GLU A 28 7.83 8.20 -5.15
N GLU A 29 7.78 6.86 -5.16
CA GLU A 29 6.70 6.09 -5.76
C GLU A 29 5.37 6.29 -5.00
N GLN A 30 5.42 6.38 -3.67
CA GLN A 30 4.26 6.70 -2.83
C GLN A 30 3.72 8.11 -3.13
N ALA A 31 4.60 9.10 -3.24
CA ALA A 31 4.21 10.47 -3.58
C ALA A 31 3.56 10.55 -4.98
N ALA A 32 4.10 9.81 -5.95
CA ALA A 32 3.57 9.74 -7.30
C ALA A 32 2.12 9.19 -7.36
N GLN A 33 1.71 8.33 -6.42
CA GLN A 33 0.33 7.81 -6.38
C GLN A 33 -0.72 8.91 -6.18
N TYR A 34 -0.34 9.99 -5.51
CA TYR A 34 -1.23 11.10 -5.17
C TYR A 34 -0.97 12.35 -6.03
N ASP A 35 -0.17 12.24 -7.09
CA ASP A 35 0.23 13.34 -7.97
C ASP A 35 0.90 14.49 -7.18
N MET A 36 1.72 14.14 -6.17
CA MET A 36 2.42 15.10 -5.32
C MET A 36 3.94 14.93 -5.39
N THR A 37 4.66 15.99 -5.06
CA THR A 37 6.12 15.94 -4.93
C THR A 37 6.53 15.17 -3.66
N LEU A 38 7.74 14.61 -3.66
CA LEU A 38 8.31 13.94 -2.48
C LEU A 38 8.34 14.87 -1.25
N GLU A 39 8.65 16.15 -1.46
CA GLU A 39 8.68 17.15 -0.40
C GLU A 39 7.31 17.34 0.24
N ARG A 40 6.28 17.59 -0.59
CA ARG A 40 4.90 17.72 -0.12
C ARG A 40 4.42 16.44 0.58
N TYR A 41 4.77 15.27 0.06
CA TYR A 41 4.44 14.00 0.70
C TYR A 41 5.00 13.90 2.12
N ARG A 42 6.28 14.29 2.32
CA ARG A 42 6.90 14.30 3.65
C ARG A 42 6.29 15.33 4.58
N GLU A 43 5.99 16.52 4.08
CA GLU A 43 5.35 17.58 4.86
C GLU A 43 3.98 17.16 5.36
N GLU A 44 3.15 16.59 4.49
CA GLU A 44 1.81 16.11 4.83
C GLU A 44 1.87 14.91 5.77
N LYS A 45 2.84 14.01 5.59
CA LYS A 45 3.07 12.88 6.51
C LYS A 45 3.47 13.35 7.91
N GLN A 46 4.28 14.40 7.99
CA GLN A 46 4.60 15.04 9.27
C GLN A 46 3.39 15.80 9.84
N ALA A 47 2.56 16.43 9.00
CA ALA A 47 1.33 17.07 9.43
C ALA A 47 0.36 16.07 10.04
N ALA A 48 0.19 14.89 9.41
CA ALA A 48 -0.58 13.77 9.96
C ALA A 48 -0.07 13.38 11.36
N ALA A 49 1.25 13.22 11.51
CA ALA A 49 1.86 12.90 12.80
C ALA A 49 1.61 13.99 13.86
N ARG A 50 1.68 15.28 13.49
CA ARG A 50 1.37 16.41 14.38
C ARG A 50 -0.10 16.46 14.78
N MET A 51 -0.99 15.99 13.91
CA MET A 51 -2.43 15.89 14.17
C MET A 51 -2.83 14.60 14.90
N GLY A 52 -1.87 13.72 15.22
CA GLY A 52 -2.14 12.44 15.88
C GLY A 52 -2.96 11.47 15.00
N MET A 53 -2.89 11.63 13.68
CA MET A 53 -3.62 10.80 12.72
C MET A 53 -2.65 9.99 11.85
N SER A 54 -3.14 8.89 11.31
CA SER A 54 -2.39 8.11 10.33
C SER A 54 -2.30 8.83 8.98
N TRP A 55 -1.32 8.44 8.15
CA TRP A 55 -1.22 8.93 6.77
C TRP A 55 -2.50 8.65 5.98
N ASP A 56 -3.07 7.46 6.12
CA ASP A 56 -4.26 7.03 5.38
C ASP A 56 -5.49 7.86 5.75
N GLU A 57 -5.65 8.24 7.02
CA GLU A 57 -6.71 9.15 7.45
C GLU A 57 -6.47 10.57 6.93
N HIS A 58 -5.21 11.01 6.93
CA HIS A 58 -4.84 12.35 6.47
C HIS A 58 -5.08 12.51 4.97
N VAL A 59 -4.72 11.51 4.17
CA VAL A 59 -4.89 11.58 2.71
C VAL A 59 -6.36 11.58 2.30
N VAL A 60 -7.23 10.91 3.07
CA VAL A 60 -8.69 11.01 2.89
C VAL A 60 -9.18 12.44 3.13
N MET A 61 -8.66 13.11 4.17
CA MET A 61 -8.97 14.51 4.43
C MET A 61 -8.49 15.45 3.31
N LEU A 62 -7.27 15.23 2.79
CA LEU A 62 -6.75 15.98 1.64
C LEU A 62 -7.62 15.78 0.39
N ARG A 63 -8.08 14.55 0.14
CA ARG A 63 -8.98 14.25 -0.99
C ARG A 63 -10.33 14.96 -0.84
N MET A 64 -10.90 14.98 0.36
CA MET A 64 -12.15 15.72 0.63
C MET A 64 -12.01 17.22 0.40
N ARG A 65 -10.82 17.79 0.57
CA ARG A 65 -10.51 19.20 0.26
C ARG A 65 -10.17 19.45 -1.21
N GLY A 66 -10.05 18.41 -2.02
CA GLY A 66 -9.62 18.51 -3.42
C GLY A 66 -8.12 18.80 -3.58
N GLU A 67 -7.31 18.54 -2.55
CA GLU A 67 -5.87 18.82 -2.53
C GLU A 67 -5.03 17.67 -3.13
N VAL A 68 -5.62 16.48 -3.25
CA VAL A 68 -5.07 15.26 -3.87
C VAL A 68 -6.19 14.49 -4.59
N LYS A 69 -5.82 13.66 -5.57
CA LYS A 69 -6.77 12.87 -6.39
C LYS A 69 -7.39 11.68 -5.64
#